data_AF-A0A1A8HVV0-F1
#
_entry.id   AF-A0A1A8HVV0-F1
#
_cell.length_a   1.000
_cell.length_b   1.000
_cell.length_c   1.000
_cell.angle_alpha   90.00
_cell.angle_beta   90.00
_cell.angle_gamma   90.00
#
_symmetry.space_group_name_H-M   'P 1'
#
loop_
_entity.id
_entity.type
_entity.pdbx_description
1 polymer ?
#
loop_
_entity_poly.entity_id
_entity_poly.type
_entity_poly.pdbx_seq_one_letter_code
_entity_poly.pdbx_strand_id
1 'polypeptide(L)'
;MLPRGVLYEGVSNEPISLSGGSAAQSSSIQCFDALLCVQHEGETGDFLTRMRDYMPPAHRQLIETLSVCRSLRDFVIKSSSSDLYQAYNSCVSALADLRSYHLNTVAKYVIVSGNQVRSMGCPLRG
;
A
#
# COMPACT_ATOMS: atom_id res chain seq x y z
N MET A 1 -16.67 -5.13 -11.40
CA MET A 1 -16.42 -6.16 -10.36
C MET A 1 -17.50 -7.21 -10.43
N LEU A 2 -17.21 -8.44 -10.02
CA LEU A 2 -18.21 -9.52 -9.86
C LEU A 2 -18.97 -9.29 -8.54
N PRO A 3 -20.25 -8.87 -8.55
CA PRO A 3 -20.93 -8.41 -7.34
C PRO A 3 -21.11 -9.48 -6.26
N ARG A 4 -21.14 -10.76 -6.66
CA ARG A 4 -21.28 -11.90 -5.76
C ARG A 4 -19.94 -12.56 -5.41
N GLY A 5 -18.81 -12.09 -5.93
CA GLY A 5 -17.52 -12.80 -5.79
C GLY A 5 -17.37 -13.99 -6.75
N VAL A 6 -16.43 -14.88 -6.44
CA VAL A 6 -16.07 -16.05 -7.26
C VAL A 6 -16.33 -17.33 -6.48
N LEU A 7 -17.03 -18.29 -7.09
CA LEU A 7 -17.18 -19.63 -6.53
C LEU A 7 -15.92 -20.45 -6.85
N TYR A 8 -15.26 -20.96 -5.82
CA TYR A 8 -14.11 -21.86 -5.96
C TYR A 8 -14.62 -23.30 -5.85
N GLU A 9 -15.02 -23.89 -6.98
CA GLU A 9 -15.58 -25.25 -7.04
C GLU A 9 -14.63 -26.28 -6.39
N GLY A 10 -15.19 -27.14 -5.52
CA GLY A 10 -14.43 -28.12 -4.75
C GLY A 10 -13.67 -27.55 -3.54
N VAL A 11 -13.66 -26.24 -3.33
CA VAL A 11 -13.00 -25.57 -2.20
C VAL A 11 -14.01 -24.86 -1.29
N SER A 12 -14.99 -24.17 -1.88
CA SER A 12 -16.05 -23.45 -1.16
C SER A 12 -17.40 -23.66 -1.82
N ASN A 13 -18.45 -23.85 -1.02
CA ASN A 13 -19.83 -23.90 -1.49
C ASN A 13 -20.43 -22.50 -1.70
N GLU A 14 -19.81 -21.46 -1.13
CA GLU A 14 -20.25 -20.08 -1.25
C GLU A 14 -19.25 -19.25 -2.06
N PRO A 15 -19.71 -18.27 -2.86
CA PRO A 15 -18.85 -17.32 -3.54
C PRO A 15 -17.98 -16.50 -2.56
N ILE A 16 -16.70 -16.35 -2.86
CA ILE A 16 -15.72 -15.62 -2.05
C ILE A 16 -15.35 -14.32 -2.78
N SER A 17 -15.34 -13.21 -2.04
CA SER A 17 -14.85 -11.92 -2.53
C SER A 17 -13.43 -11.66 -2.01
N LEU A 18 -12.47 -11.62 -2.92
CA LEU A 18 -11.08 -11.26 -2.63
C LEU A 18 -10.72 -9.98 -3.38
N SER A 19 -9.88 -9.17 -2.76
CA SER A 19 -9.36 -7.96 -3.39
C SER A 19 -8.40 -8.32 -4.52
N GLY A 20 -8.49 -7.61 -5.64
CA GLY A 20 -7.51 -7.73 -6.71
C GLY A 20 -6.13 -7.23 -6.30
N GLY A 21 -5.15 -7.46 -7.19
CA GLY A 21 -3.77 -6.99 -6.98
C GLY A 21 -3.69 -5.48 -6.84
N SER A 22 -2.98 -4.99 -5.82
CA SER A 22 -2.68 -3.56 -5.68
C SER A 22 -1.31 -3.32 -5.04
N ALA A 23 -0.75 -2.12 -5.26
CA ALA A 23 0.51 -1.72 -4.64
C ALA A 23 0.47 -1.75 -3.11
N ALA A 24 -0.71 -1.67 -2.49
CA ALA A 24 -0.88 -1.76 -1.05
C ALA A 24 -0.54 -3.14 -0.46
N GLN A 25 -0.47 -4.18 -1.30
CA GLN A 25 -0.02 -5.53 -0.94
C GLN A 25 1.52 -5.64 -0.97
N SER A 26 2.24 -4.59 -1.36
CA SER A 26 3.70 -4.54 -1.29
C SER A 26 4.17 -4.47 0.17
N SER A 27 4.87 -5.50 0.61
CA SER A 27 5.46 -5.52 1.96
C SER A 27 6.53 -4.45 2.12
N SER A 28 7.33 -4.16 1.09
CA SER A 28 8.43 -3.21 1.19
C SER A 28 7.98 -1.80 1.56
N ILE A 29 6.90 -1.30 0.95
CA ILE A 29 6.38 0.05 1.22
C ILE A 29 5.87 0.13 2.66
N GLN A 30 5.09 -0.86 3.10
CA GLN A 30 4.57 -0.89 4.47
C GLN A 30 5.67 -1.11 5.52
N CYS A 31 6.73 -1.86 5.19
CA CYS A 31 7.90 -2.01 6.07
C CYS A 31 8.61 -0.66 6.30
N PHE A 32 8.82 0.15 5.25
CA PHE A 32 9.44 1.47 5.41
C PHE A 32 8.56 2.43 6.20
N ASP A 33 7.24 2.38 6.00
CA ASP A 33 6.31 3.16 6.83
C ASP A 33 6.43 2.79 8.31
N ALA A 34 6.39 1.49 8.63
CA ALA A 34 6.51 1.01 10.01
C ALA A 34 7.87 1.39 10.62
N LEU A 35 8.98 1.15 9.89
CA LEU A 35 10.34 1.46 10.36
C LEU A 35 10.55 2.97 10.61
N LEU A 36 10.06 3.80 9.70
CA LEU A 36 10.15 5.27 9.78
C LEU A 36 8.98 5.88 10.57
N CYS A 37 8.20 5.07 11.27
CA CYS A 37 7.09 5.54 12.10
C CYS A 37 6.10 6.48 11.35
N VAL A 38 5.87 6.22 10.06
CA VAL A 38 4.87 6.90 9.24
C VAL A 38 3.55 6.17 9.42
N GLN A 39 2.58 6.83 10.07
CA GLN A 39 1.29 6.25 10.40
C GLN A 39 0.21 6.74 9.42
N HIS A 40 -0.67 5.83 9.04
CA HIS A 40 -1.84 6.12 8.20
C HIS A 40 -3.08 5.89 9.05
N GLU A 41 -3.97 6.89 9.11
CA GLU A 41 -5.15 6.87 9.96
C GLU A 41 -6.45 6.66 9.15
N GLY A 42 -7.53 6.34 9.86
CA GLY A 42 -8.86 6.14 9.29
C GLY A 42 -8.91 5.04 8.22
N GLU A 43 -9.74 5.24 7.21
CA GLU A 43 -10.00 4.24 6.17
C GLU A 43 -8.74 3.81 5.41
N THR A 44 -7.74 4.69 5.29
CA THR A 44 -6.47 4.36 4.63
C THR A 44 -5.66 3.37 5.46
N GLY A 45 -5.58 3.59 6.78
CA GLY A 45 -4.93 2.67 7.71
C GLY A 45 -5.60 1.30 7.74
N ASP A 46 -6.93 1.28 7.79
CA ASP A 46 -7.73 0.05 7.78
C ASP A 46 -7.55 -0.74 6.47
N PHE A 47 -7.53 -0.03 5.34
CA PHE A 47 -7.27 -0.63 4.04
C PHE A 47 -5.87 -1.24 3.96
N LEU A 48 -4.82 -0.50 4.36
CA LEU A 48 -3.44 -0.99 4.33
C LEU A 48 -3.26 -2.21 5.26
N THR A 49 -3.89 -2.19 6.43
CA THR A 49 -3.87 -3.31 7.37
C THR A 49 -4.51 -4.56 6.76
N ARG A 50 -5.70 -4.45 6.16
CA ARG A 50 -6.31 -5.58 5.42
C ARG A 50 -5.46 -6.08 4.26
N MET A 51 -4.70 -5.21 3.59
CA MET A 51 -3.82 -5.65 2.49
C MET A 51 -2.65 -6.53 2.96
N ARG A 52 -2.35 -6.56 4.26
CA ARG A 52 -1.39 -7.51 4.83
C ARG A 52 -1.87 -8.95 4.75
N ASP A 53 -3.19 -9.20 4.73
CA ASP A 53 -3.76 -10.55 4.57
C ASP A 53 -3.35 -11.21 3.25
N TYR A 54 -2.97 -10.39 2.27
CA TYR A 54 -2.53 -10.78 0.94
C TYR A 54 -1.00 -10.89 0.82
N MET A 55 -0.26 -10.65 1.91
CA MET A 55 1.20 -10.80 1.95
C MET A 55 1.60 -12.17 2.50
N PRO A 56 2.79 -12.70 2.11
CA PRO A 56 3.36 -13.88 2.76
C PRO A 56 3.42 -13.71 4.30
N PRO A 57 3.11 -14.76 5.09
CA PRO A 57 3.03 -14.65 6.54
C PRO A 57 4.28 -14.05 7.21
N ALA A 58 5.48 -14.45 6.75
CA ALA A 58 6.74 -13.93 7.27
C ALA A 58 6.91 -12.42 7.00
N HIS A 59 6.40 -11.91 5.88
CA HIS A 59 6.49 -10.49 5.55
C HIS A 59 5.52 -9.66 6.40
N ARG A 60 4.30 -10.16 6.61
CA ARG A 60 3.33 -9.55 7.53
C ARG A 60 3.91 -9.44 8.94
N GLN A 61 4.48 -10.54 9.44
CA GLN A 61 5.08 -10.58 10.77
C GLN A 61 6.21 -9.57 10.93
N LEU A 62 7.04 -9.38 9.91
CA LEU A 62 8.09 -8.35 9.92
C LEU A 62 7.49 -6.95 10.10
N ILE A 63 6.44 -6.60 9.36
CA ILE A 63 5.78 -5.28 9.45
C ILE A 63 5.17 -5.08 10.84
N GLU A 64 4.51 -6.10 11.38
CA GLU A 64 3.92 -6.07 12.73
C GLU A 64 4.99 -5.88 13.80
N THR A 65 6.12 -6.59 13.67
CA THR A 65 7.28 -6.46 14.57
C THR A 65 7.83 -5.03 14.52
N LEU A 66 8.05 -4.48 13.33
CA LEU A 66 8.53 -3.10 13.16
C LEU A 66 7.56 -2.07 13.76
N SER A 67 6.26 -2.35 13.73
CA SER A 67 5.21 -1.44 14.21
C SER A 67 5.15 -1.34 15.75
N VAL A 68 5.64 -2.35 16.48
CA VAL A 68 5.64 -2.39 17.96
C VAL A 68 7.03 -2.15 18.59
N CYS A 69 8.10 -2.28 17.81
CA CYS A 69 9.46 -2.02 18.25
C CYS A 69 9.68 -0.54 18.62
N ARG A 70 10.72 -0.27 19.42
CA ARG A 70 11.12 1.10 19.79
C ARG A 70 11.36 1.91 18.51
N SER A 71 10.67 3.04 18.39
CA SER A 71 10.69 3.84 17.17
C SER A 71 12.10 4.35 16.84
N LEU A 72 12.58 4.03 15.64
CA LEU A 72 13.81 4.62 15.08
C LEU A 72 13.76 6.15 15.13
N ARG A 73 12.57 6.72 14.88
CA ARG A 73 12.32 8.16 14.98
C ARG A 73 12.67 8.69 16.37
N ASP A 74 12.23 8.02 17.43
CA ASP A 74 12.53 8.43 18.80
C ASP A 74 14.02 8.34 19.11
N PHE A 75 14.71 7.32 18.59
CA PHE A 75 16.16 7.19 18.72
C PHE A 75 16.87 8.39 18.05
N VAL A 76 16.51 8.71 16.81
CA VAL A 76 17.08 9.84 16.07
C VAL A 76 16.82 11.15 16.83
N ILE A 77 15.59 11.36 17.30
CA ILE A 77 15.21 12.57 18.06
C ILE A 77 16.07 12.74 19.32
N LYS A 78 16.29 11.63 20.06
CA LYS A 78 17.07 11.63 21.31
C LYS A 78 18.59 11.71 21.09
N SER A 79 19.09 11.43 19.89
CA SER A 79 20.52 11.36 19.61
C SER A 79 21.23 12.72 19.56
N SER A 80 20.49 13.82 19.39
CA SER A 80 21.02 15.17 19.13
C SER A 80 22.02 15.27 17.97
N SER A 81 22.11 14.25 17.11
CA SER A 81 23.05 14.20 15.97
C SER A 81 22.42 14.73 14.70
N SER A 82 22.94 15.85 14.17
CA SER A 82 22.48 16.44 12.91
C SER A 82 22.53 15.45 11.75
N ASP A 83 23.57 14.61 11.67
CA ASP A 83 23.73 13.65 10.58
C ASP A 83 22.64 12.57 10.61
N LEU A 84 22.27 12.09 11.81
CA LEU A 84 21.17 11.13 11.97
C LEU A 84 19.82 11.74 11.60
N TYR A 85 19.58 13.01 11.96
CA TYR A 85 18.37 13.73 11.54
C TYR A 85 18.30 13.89 10.02
N GLN A 86 19.40 14.28 9.38
CA GLN A 86 19.46 14.44 7.94
C GLN A 86 19.23 13.10 7.22
N ALA A 87 19.91 12.04 7.64
CA ALA A 87 19.74 10.71 7.07
C ALA A 87 18.29 10.19 7.19
N TYR A 88 17.69 10.33 8.38
CA TYR A 88 16.29 9.97 8.60
C TYR A 88 15.34 10.75 7.69
N ASN A 89 15.52 12.06 7.60
CA ASN A 89 14.68 12.92 6.75
C ASN A 89 14.87 12.60 5.26
N SER A 90 16.08 12.24 4.82
CA SER A 90 16.31 11.77 3.44
C SER A 90 15.53 10.50 3.13
N CYS A 91 15.43 9.55 4.08
CA CYS A 91 14.60 8.36 3.90
C CYS A 91 13.11 8.69 3.79
N VAL A 92 12.61 9.59 4.66
CA VAL A 92 11.20 10.04 4.61
C VAL A 92 10.90 10.77 3.29
N SER A 93 11.80 11.65 2.85
CA SER A 93 11.66 12.36 1.57
C SER A 93 11.64 11.41 0.38
N ALA A 94 12.54 10.40 0.34
CA ALA A 94 12.54 9.41 -0.72
C ALA A 94 11.22 8.61 -0.79
N LEU A 95 10.59 8.35 0.37
CA LEU A 95 9.29 7.68 0.43
C LEU A 95 8.15 8.60 -0.06
N ALA A 96 8.24 9.91 0.20
CA ALA A 96 7.32 10.91 -0.34
C ALA A 96 7.47 11.06 -1.87
N ASP A 97 8.70 11.03 -2.38
CA ASP A 97 8.99 11.07 -3.82
C ASP A 97 8.43 9.84 -4.53
N LEU A 98 8.60 8.65 -3.94
CA LEU A 98 8.02 7.40 -4.45
C LEU A 98 6.49 7.51 -4.57
N ARG A 99 5.82 8.06 -3.55
CA ARG A 99 4.35 8.24 -3.56
C ARG A 99 3.91 9.26 -4.61
N SER A 100 4.65 10.37 -4.74
CA SER A 100 4.38 11.39 -5.75
C SER A 100 4.50 10.81 -7.16
N TYR A 101 5.54 10.01 -7.42
CA TYR A 101 5.69 9.30 -8.67
C TYR A 101 4.57 8.28 -8.92
N HIS A 102 4.17 7.55 -7.89
CA HIS A 102 3.07 6.59 -7.98
C HIS A 102 1.73 7.28 -8.32
N LEU A 103 1.43 8.44 -7.72
CA LEU A 103 0.24 9.24 -8.06
C LEU A 103 0.24 9.67 -9.54
N ASN A 104 1.39 10.13 -10.04
CA ASN A 104 1.55 10.47 -11.47
C ASN A 104 1.33 9.26 -12.38
N THR A 105 1.81 8.08 -11.95
CA THR A 105 1.60 6.82 -12.67
C THR A 105 0.11 6.44 -12.71
N VAL A 106 -0.59 6.51 -11.58
CA VAL A 106 -2.04 6.26 -11.50
C VAL A 106 -2.82 7.25 -12.36
N ALA A 107 -2.47 8.54 -12.31
CA ALA A 107 -3.10 9.57 -13.13
C ALA A 107 -2.96 9.24 -14.63
N LYS A 108 -1.75 8.91 -15.07
CA LYS A 108 -1.45 8.62 -16.47
C LYS A 108 -2.14 7.34 -16.98
N TYR A 109 -2.04 6.24 -16.23
CA TYR A 109 -2.42 4.92 -16.74
C TYR A 109 -3.82 4.45 -16.33
N VAL A 110 -4.43 5.06 -15.31
CA VAL A 110 -5.78 4.70 -14.86
C VAL A 110 -6.76 5.81 -15.18
N ILE A 111 -6.50 7.04 -14.72
CA ILE A 111 -7.47 8.15 -14.83
C ILE A 111 -7.57 8.65 -16.27
N VAL A 112 -6.46 9.06 -16.87
CA VAL A 112 -6.45 9.61 -18.23
C VAL A 112 -6.86 8.54 -19.24
N SER A 113 -6.26 7.35 -19.20
CA SER A 113 -6.62 6.24 -20.08
C SER A 113 -8.09 5.82 -19.93
N GLY A 114 -8.60 5.73 -18.69
CA GLY A 114 -10.00 5.40 -18.44
C GLY A 114 -10.97 6.43 -19.01
N ASN A 115 -10.63 7.72 -18.93
CA ASN A 115 -11.45 8.79 -19.49
C ASN A 115 -11.43 8.82 -21.03
N GLN A 116 -10.28 8.53 -21.66
CA GLN A 116 -10.18 8.44 -23.11
C GLN A 116 -11.08 7.33 -23.69
N VAL A 117 -11.09 6.14 -23.07
CA VAL A 117 -11.95 5.03 -23.49
C VAL A 117 -13.43 5.38 -23.35
N ARG A 118 -13.82 6.10 -22.29
CA ARG A 118 -15.21 6.58 -22.13
C ARG A 118 -15.59 7.60 -23.20
N SER A 119 -14.66 8.45 -23.61
CA SER A 119 -14.88 9.44 -24.68
C SER A 119 -15.00 8.81 -26.07
N MET A 120 -14.35 7.67 -26.33
CA MET A 120 -14.36 7.02 -27.64
C MET A 120 -15.52 6.04 -27.84
N GLY A 121 -16.34 5.78 -26.81
CA GLY A 121 -17.44 4.82 -26.86
C GLY A 121 -16.96 3.36 -26.80
N CYS A 122 -17.68 2.50 -26.09
CA CYS A 122 -17.37 1.07 -26.06
C CYS A 122 -17.78 0.42 -27.39
N PRO A 123 -16.87 -0.22 -28.15
CA PRO A 123 -17.23 -0.92 -29.39
C PRO A 123 -18.02 -2.21 -29.15
N LEU A 124 -18.12 -2.66 -27.90
CA LEU A 124 -18.80 -3.88 -27.49
C LEU A 124 -20.13 -3.55 -26.80
N ARG A 125 -21.03 -2.86 -27.49
CA ARG A 125 -22.47 -2.95 -27.20
C ARG A 125 -23.02 -4.11 -28.05
N GLY A 126 -22.95 -5.30 -27.50
CA GLY A 126 -23.82 -6.43 -27.86
C GLY A 126 -25.01 -6.46 -26.92
#